data_AF-A0A7V7FYD8-F1
#
_entry.id   AF-A0A7V7FYD8-F1
#
_cell.length_a   1.000
_cell.length_b   1.000
_cell.length_c   1.000
_cell.angle_alpha   90.00
_cell.angle_beta   90.00
_cell.angle_gamma   90.00
#
_symmetry.space_group_name_H-M   'P 1'
#
loop_
_entity.id
_entity.type
_entity.pdbx_description
1 polymer ?
#
loop_
_entity_poly.entity_id
_entity_poly.type
_entity_poly.pdbx_seq_one_letter_code
_entity_poly.pdbx_strand_id
1 'polypeptide(L)'
;MTLSKTQSSFYRRLYLAHLIEHGIASVPALLEATGMPRRTAQDTLKALEELDVRYEFRPTPGQRHNSGRYTIVDWGPIDPAWVARHAERIRDALGYPPLT
;
A
#
# COMPACT_ATOMS: atom_id res chain seq x y z
N MET A 1 -6.76 -5.34 21.69
CA MET A 1 -7.77 -4.34 21.30
C MET A 1 -8.06 -4.50 19.82
N THR A 2 -9.32 -4.58 19.43
CA THR A 2 -9.73 -4.64 18.02
C THR A 2 -9.66 -3.25 17.41
N LEU A 3 -9.05 -3.11 16.23
CA LEU A 3 -8.97 -1.83 15.53
C LEU A 3 -10.37 -1.33 15.15
N SER A 4 -10.61 -0.01 15.28
CA SER A 4 -11.81 0.61 14.70
C SER A 4 -11.74 0.57 13.17
N LYS A 5 -12.90 0.67 12.48
CA LYS A 5 -12.94 0.72 11.01
C LYS A 5 -12.07 1.86 10.45
N THR A 6 -12.13 3.03 11.08
CA THR A 6 -11.35 4.21 10.70
C THR A 6 -9.85 3.94 10.83
N GLN A 7 -9.43 3.40 11.97
CA GLN A 7 -8.01 3.10 12.22
C GLN A 7 -7.48 2.03 11.27
N SER A 8 -8.25 0.96 11.03
CA SER A 8 -7.90 -0.09 10.06
C SER A 8 -7.77 0.46 8.64
N SER A 9 -8.67 1.37 8.23
CA SER A 9 -8.59 2.02 6.91
C SER A 9 -7.34 2.90 6.77
N PHE A 10 -7.04 3.68 7.81
CA PHE A 10 -5.84 4.53 7.84
C PHE A 10 -4.56 3.68 7.78
N TYR A 11 -4.43 2.68 8.64
CA TYR A 11 -3.28 1.77 8.68
C TYR A 11 -3.07 1.02 7.36
N ARG A 12 -4.14 0.57 6.71
CA ARG A 12 -4.04 -0.10 5.41
C ARG A 12 -3.44 0.81 4.34
N ARG A 13 -3.83 2.09 4.31
CA ARG A 13 -3.28 3.08 3.37
C ARG A 13 -1.81 3.36 3.63
N LEU A 14 -1.42 3.58 4.89
CA LEU A 14 -0.01 3.76 5.26
C LEU A 14 0.85 2.55 4.87
N TYR A 15 0.37 1.34 5.20
CA TYR A 15 1.12 0.13 4.91
C TYR A 15 1.21 -0.13 3.40
N LEU A 16 0.14 0.09 2.64
CA LEU A 16 0.15 -0.09 1.19
C LEU A 16 1.10 0.90 0.49
N ALA A 17 1.15 2.17 0.93
CA ALA A 17 2.14 3.12 0.44
C ALA A 17 3.58 2.67 0.75
N HIS A 18 3.82 2.16 1.97
CA HIS A 18 5.10 1.61 2.37
C HIS A 18 5.54 0.42 1.51
N LEU A 19 4.63 -0.53 1.22
CA LEU A 19 4.91 -1.66 0.33
C LEU A 19 5.34 -1.20 -1.07
N ILE A 20 4.65 -0.19 -1.62
CA ILE A 20 4.97 0.36 -2.95
C ILE A 20 6.36 1.01 -2.95
N GLU A 21 6.68 1.82 -1.93
CA GLU A 21 7.99 2.44 -1.75
C GLU A 21 9.13 1.39 -1.72
N HIS A 22 8.85 0.20 -1.16
CA HIS A 22 9.82 -0.90 -1.05
C HIS A 22 9.75 -1.92 -2.20
N GLY A 23 9.07 -1.58 -3.31
CA GLY A 23 9.09 -2.36 -4.55
C GLY A 23 7.97 -3.40 -4.71
N ILE A 24 7.13 -3.60 -3.70
CA ILE A 24 5.89 -4.39 -3.79
C ILE A 24 4.83 -3.48 -4.39
N ALA A 25 4.97 -3.28 -5.70
CA ALA A 25 4.37 -2.16 -6.40
C ALA A 25 3.43 -2.57 -7.53
N SER A 26 2.91 -3.78 -7.54
CA SER A 26 1.89 -4.20 -8.52
C SER A 26 0.67 -4.75 -7.81
N VAL A 27 -0.51 -4.70 -8.42
CA VAL A 27 -1.72 -5.29 -7.82
C VAL A 27 -1.49 -6.75 -7.43
N PRO A 28 -0.93 -7.64 -8.29
CA PRO A 28 -0.61 -9.01 -7.88
C PRO A 28 0.32 -9.09 -6.67
N ALA A 29 1.40 -8.31 -6.63
CA ALA A 29 2.37 -8.35 -5.53
C ALA A 29 1.76 -7.84 -4.22
N LEU A 30 0.92 -6.80 -4.27
CA LEU A 30 0.20 -6.29 -3.10
C LEU A 30 -0.79 -7.31 -2.54
N LEU A 31 -1.43 -8.11 -3.40
CA LEU A 31 -2.35 -9.16 -2.99
C LEU A 31 -1.60 -10.27 -2.25
N GLU A 32 -0.47 -10.70 -2.80
CA GLU A 32 0.40 -11.70 -2.19
C GLU A 32 0.94 -11.23 -0.83
N ALA A 33 1.44 -9.98 -0.75
CA ALA A 33 2.01 -9.41 0.45
C ALA A 33 1.00 -9.16 1.59
N THR A 34 -0.30 -9.08 1.29
CA THR A 34 -1.31 -8.65 2.28
C THR A 34 -2.44 -9.65 2.48
N GLY A 35 -2.61 -10.62 1.58
CA GLY A 35 -3.77 -11.51 1.55
C GLY A 35 -5.11 -10.81 1.27
N MET A 36 -5.10 -9.52 0.91
CA MET A 36 -6.33 -8.77 0.66
C MET A 36 -7.00 -9.17 -0.66
N PRO A 37 -8.35 -9.08 -0.75
CA PRO A 37 -9.03 -9.19 -2.04
C PRO A 37 -8.59 -8.09 -3.01
N ARG A 38 -8.58 -8.41 -4.31
CA ARG A 38 -8.19 -7.46 -5.39
C ARG A 38 -8.88 -6.10 -5.27
N ARG A 39 -10.19 -6.12 -5.05
CA ARG A 39 -11.01 -4.90 -4.94
C ARG A 39 -10.52 -4.01 -3.79
N THR A 40 -10.20 -4.60 -2.63
CA THR A 40 -9.71 -3.89 -1.45
C THR A 40 -8.35 -3.23 -1.71
N ALA A 41 -7.43 -3.93 -2.37
CA ALA A 41 -6.13 -3.34 -2.73
C ALA A 41 -6.30 -2.15 -3.68
N GLN A 42 -7.17 -2.28 -4.69
CA GLN A 42 -7.47 -1.21 -5.64
C GLN A 42 -8.19 -0.01 -5.00
N ASP A 43 -9.13 -0.25 -4.09
CA ASP A 43 -9.78 0.83 -3.33
C ASP A 43 -8.78 1.53 -2.40
N THR A 44 -7.88 0.78 -1.76
CA THR A 44 -6.84 1.36 -0.90
C THR A 44 -5.89 2.24 -1.70
N LEU A 45 -5.45 1.80 -2.89
CA LEU A 45 -4.65 2.60 -3.81
C LEU A 45 -5.32 3.93 -4.13
N LYS A 46 -6.59 3.89 -4.56
CA LYS A 46 -7.35 5.12 -4.86
C LYS A 46 -7.50 6.03 -3.64
N ALA A 47 -7.71 5.45 -2.47
CA ALA A 47 -7.88 6.19 -1.22
C ALA A 47 -6.57 6.76 -0.64
N LEU A 48 -5.41 6.52 -1.27
CA LEU A 48 -4.16 7.22 -0.92
C LEU A 48 -4.27 8.73 -1.20
N GLU A 49 -4.96 9.10 -2.28
CA GLU A 49 -5.15 10.51 -2.66
C GLU A 49 -5.96 11.29 -1.60
N GLU A 50 -6.84 10.62 -0.85
CA GLU A 50 -7.56 11.24 0.28
C GLU A 50 -6.64 11.62 1.47
N LEU A 51 -5.42 11.07 1.51
CA LEU A 51 -4.37 11.43 2.47
C LEU A 51 -3.34 12.37 1.85
N ASP A 52 -3.60 12.92 0.67
CA ASP A 52 -2.65 13.68 -0.15
C ASP A 52 -1.37 12.90 -0.52
N VAL A 53 -1.40 11.55 -0.42
CA VAL A 53 -0.31 10.69 -0.87
C VAL A 53 -0.46 10.44 -2.37
N ARG A 54 0.45 10.98 -3.17
CA ARG A 54 0.42 10.87 -4.63
C ARG A 54 1.26 9.69 -5.09
N TYR A 55 0.71 8.93 -6.03
CA TYR A 55 1.38 7.81 -6.66
C TYR A 55 1.13 7.81 -8.17
N GLU A 56 2.06 7.24 -8.92
CA GLU A 56 1.94 7.09 -10.37
C GLU A 56 2.05 5.62 -10.76
N PHE A 57 1.35 5.23 -11.82
CA PHE A 57 1.53 3.92 -12.46
C PHE A 57 2.49 4.05 -13.64
N ARG A 58 3.58 3.27 -13.60
CA ARG A 58 4.58 3.13 -14.66
C ARG A 58 4.33 1.83 -15.42
N PRO A 59 3.83 1.87 -16.66
CA PRO A 59 3.65 0.67 -17.48
C PRO A 59 5.00 0.00 -17.76
N THR A 60 5.03 -1.33 -17.79
CA THR A 60 6.21 -2.07 -18.26
C THR A 60 6.26 -1.99 -19.79
N PRO A 61 7.33 -1.45 -20.40
CA PRO A 61 7.43 -1.35 -21.85
C PRO A 61 7.27 -2.71 -22.54
N GLY A 62 6.48 -2.78 -23.62
CA GLY A 62 6.31 -3.97 -24.43
C GLY A 62 5.46 -5.10 -23.83
N GLN A 63 4.89 -4.92 -22.64
CA GLN A 63 4.00 -5.90 -22.00
C GLN A 63 2.51 -5.61 -22.27
N ARG A 64 1.66 -6.63 -22.08
CA ARG A 64 0.20 -6.52 -22.23
C ARG A 64 -0.37 -5.39 -21.35
N HIS A 65 -1.55 -4.89 -21.74
CA HIS A 65 -2.32 -3.92 -20.98
C HIS A 65 -2.42 -4.35 -19.50
N ASN A 66 -2.17 -3.42 -18.58
CA ASN A 66 -2.19 -3.58 -17.11
C ASN A 66 -0.95 -4.21 -16.46
N SER A 67 0.16 -4.37 -17.18
CA SER A 67 1.45 -4.74 -16.58
C SER A 67 2.28 -3.48 -16.30
N GLY A 68 2.64 -3.27 -15.03
CA GLY A 68 3.40 -2.10 -14.60
C GLY A 68 3.59 -2.07 -13.09
N ARG A 69 4.23 -1.00 -12.62
CA ARG A 69 4.52 -0.77 -11.20
C ARG A 69 4.01 0.58 -10.76
N TYR A 70 3.50 0.66 -9.55
CA TYR A 70 3.21 1.90 -8.86
C TYR A 70 4.50 2.51 -8.30
N THR A 71 4.52 3.81 -8.11
CA THR A 71 5.62 4.51 -7.44
C THR A 71 4.99 5.62 -6.61
N ILE A 72 5.38 5.73 -5.34
CA ILE A 72 5.00 6.89 -4.52
C ILE A 72 5.83 8.06 -5.02
N VAL A 73 5.15 9.14 -5.40
CA VAL A 73 5.78 10.36 -5.91
C VAL A 73 5.90 11.40 -4.81
N ASP A 74 4.93 11.39 -3.89
CA ASP A 74 4.83 12.35 -2.80
C ASP A 74 4.03 11.75 -1.65
N TRP A 75 4.59 11.81 -0.45
CA TRP A 75 3.93 11.32 0.76
C TRP A 75 2.98 12.36 1.36
N GLY A 76 2.95 13.58 0.82
CA GLY A 76 2.10 14.66 1.31
C GLY A 76 2.37 14.95 2.79
N PRO A 77 1.34 14.95 3.67
CA PRO A 77 1.50 15.21 5.10
C PRO A 77 2.03 14.01 5.90
N ILE A 78 2.22 12.84 5.27
CA ILE A 78 2.64 11.62 5.96
C ILE A 78 4.17 11.54 6.02
N ASP A 79 4.73 11.25 7.20
CA ASP A 79 6.17 11.00 7.35
C ASP A 79 6.53 9.56 6.93
N PRO A 80 7.20 9.33 5.78
CA PRO A 80 7.58 8.00 5.34
C PRO A 80 8.52 7.28 6.32
N ALA A 81 9.40 8.01 7.03
CA ALA A 81 10.32 7.43 7.99
C ALA A 81 9.59 6.96 9.26
N TRP A 82 8.53 7.65 9.68
CA TRP A 82 7.65 7.15 10.73
C TRP A 82 6.95 5.87 10.28
N VAL A 83 6.40 5.83 9.06
CA VAL A 83 5.71 4.65 8.54
C VAL A 83 6.66 3.46 8.46
N ALA A 84 7.86 3.62 7.92
CA ALA A 84 8.86 2.56 7.84
C ALA A 84 9.23 1.98 9.22
N ARG A 85 9.48 2.83 10.22
CA ARG A 85 9.79 2.39 11.59
C ARG A 85 8.66 1.60 12.25
N HIS A 86 7.41 1.80 11.84
CA HIS A 86 6.24 1.16 12.43
C HIS A 86 5.58 0.14 11.50
N ALA A 87 6.17 -0.16 10.34
CA ALA A 87 5.55 -0.99 9.31
C ALA A 87 5.17 -2.39 9.84
N GLU A 88 6.09 -3.04 10.55
CA GLU A 88 5.85 -4.35 11.19
C GLU A 88 4.69 -4.31 12.18
N ARG A 89 4.65 -3.30 13.06
CA ARG A 89 3.56 -3.12 14.02
C ARG A 89 2.22 -2.88 13.31
N ILE A 90 2.22 -2.11 12.22
CA ILE A 90 1.02 -1.82 11.42
C ILE A 90 0.54 -3.10 10.72
N ARG A 91 1.44 -3.87 10.11
CA ARG A 91 1.17 -5.17 9.50
C ARG A 91 0.50 -6.11 10.49
N ASP A 92 1.09 -6.28 11.67
CA ASP A 92 0.59 -7.17 12.71
C ASP A 92 -0.79 -6.73 13.19
N ALA A 93 -1.01 -5.43 13.39
CA ALA A 93 -2.31 -4.89 13.77
C ALA A 93 -3.40 -5.13 12.70
N LEU A 94 -3.02 -5.14 11.42
CA LEU A 94 -3.90 -5.44 10.30
C LEU A 94 -4.10 -6.95 10.07
N GLY A 95 -3.30 -7.80 10.72
CA GLY A 95 -3.33 -9.25 10.54
C GLY A 95 -2.79 -9.71 9.18
N TYR A 96 -1.87 -8.96 8.57
CA TYR A 96 -1.23 -9.33 7.31
C TYR A 96 -0.08 -10.31 7.52
N PRO A 97 0.21 -11.20 6.54
CA PRO A 97 1.31 -12.13 6.65
C PRO A 97 2.66 -11.40 6.68
N PRO A 98 3.68 -11.95 7.36
CA PRO A 98 5.03 -11.42 7.28
C PRO A 98 5.58 -11.52 5.86
N LEU A 99 6.41 -10.55 5.46
CA LEU A 99 7.14 -10.59 4.19
C LEU A 99 8.31 -11.58 4.35
N THR A 100 8.42 -12.55 3.45
CA THR A 100 9.53 -13.52 3.38
C THR A 100 10.74 -12.98 2.65
#